data_AF-A0A948HQI9-F1
#
_entry.id   AF-A0A948HQI9-F1
#
_cell.length_a   1.000
_cell.length_b   1.000
_cell.length_c   1.000
_cell.angle_alpha   90.00
_cell.angle_beta   90.00
_cell.angle_gamma   90.00
#
_symmetry.space_group_name_H-M   'P 1'
#
loop_
_entity.id
_entity.type
_entity.pdbx_description
1 polymer ?
#
loop_
_entity_poly.entity_id
_entity_poly.type
_entity_poly.pdbx_seq_one_letter_code
_entity_poly.pdbx_strand_id
1 'polypeptide(L)'
;MTTPSTRHCFAALLGVLLSAGTHAEPARFTGYSDFYRSLGDPLFEGKGTALDKPCTDAPRECLWTTSMTQALRRYDATDWIVPGTLQMNPADGAPDIAFDGQALMVGTRRWPLRSAVRLAPPNWPSGTPIDPENLANVTAWQHGTSVCLDMQYVSSGKGGRYTLVVLLQGEHLYTLPPLFGSCVALQKAAGNGFSYPSNTYLGPGMETDPSGLQVDYLLSDGKTRVARYLLRFPDRGDPFTFEASRVR
;
A
#
# COMPACT_ATOMS: atom_id res chain seq x y z
N MET A 1 -40.30 -56.57 40.82
CA MET A 1 -40.22 -56.90 39.38
C MET A 1 -39.73 -55.68 38.63
N THR A 2 -38.76 -55.91 37.78
CA THR A 2 -37.81 -54.99 37.14
C THR A 2 -38.43 -54.14 36.03
N THR A 3 -38.31 -52.82 36.13
CA THR A 3 -38.50 -51.86 35.03
C THR A 3 -37.19 -51.72 34.22
N PRO A 4 -37.24 -51.74 32.87
CA PRO A 4 -36.06 -51.64 32.04
C PRO A 4 -35.61 -50.20 31.80
N SER A 5 -34.31 -50.08 31.59
CA SER A 5 -33.55 -48.89 31.18
C SER A 5 -33.84 -48.53 29.72
N THR A 6 -34.19 -47.28 29.45
CA THR A 6 -34.16 -46.68 28.10
C THR A 6 -33.22 -45.47 28.12
N ARG A 7 -31.96 -45.77 27.79
CA ARG A 7 -30.95 -44.81 27.37
C ARG A 7 -30.95 -44.80 25.84
N HIS A 8 -30.83 -43.59 25.27
CA HIS A 8 -30.42 -43.24 23.90
C HIS A 8 -31.52 -42.78 22.94
N CYS A 9 -31.36 -41.51 22.52
CA CYS A 9 -31.50 -40.98 21.15
C CYS A 9 -32.18 -39.61 21.12
N PHE A 10 -31.55 -38.59 21.73
CA PHE A 10 -31.85 -37.18 21.44
C PHE A 10 -30.54 -36.37 21.46
N ALA A 11 -29.63 -36.71 20.56
CA ALA A 11 -28.40 -35.93 20.34
C ALA A 11 -27.90 -36.12 18.91
N ALA A 12 -28.75 -35.95 17.91
CA ALA A 12 -28.32 -35.95 16.51
C ALA A 12 -29.41 -35.35 15.61
N LEU A 13 -29.66 -34.04 15.70
CA LEU A 13 -30.42 -33.33 14.64
C LEU A 13 -30.29 -31.79 14.70
N LEU A 14 -29.15 -31.28 15.20
CA LEU A 14 -28.83 -29.84 15.19
C LEU A 14 -27.46 -29.55 14.56
N GLY A 15 -27.12 -30.26 13.48
CA GLY A 15 -25.76 -30.22 12.91
C GLY A 15 -25.68 -30.34 11.39
N VAL A 16 -26.71 -29.92 10.63
CA VAL A 16 -26.72 -30.09 9.15
C VAL A 16 -27.15 -28.84 8.36
N LEU A 17 -27.39 -27.67 8.98
CA LEU A 17 -27.90 -26.49 8.25
C LEU A 17 -26.97 -25.27 8.14
N LEU A 18 -25.68 -25.38 8.49
CA LEU A 18 -24.71 -24.29 8.29
C LEU A 18 -23.50 -24.68 7.43
N SER A 19 -23.75 -25.44 6.36
CA SER A 19 -22.77 -25.65 5.29
C SER A 19 -23.31 -25.24 3.91
N ALA A 20 -24.31 -24.37 3.87
CA ALA A 20 -24.61 -23.60 2.67
C ALA A 20 -23.54 -22.50 2.57
N GLY A 21 -22.37 -22.86 2.05
CA GLY A 21 -21.38 -21.88 1.61
C GLY A 21 -22.04 -21.03 0.53
N THR A 22 -22.51 -19.85 0.91
CA THR A 22 -22.83 -18.78 -0.04
C THR A 22 -21.58 -18.54 -0.85
N HIS A 23 -21.56 -19.04 -2.09
CA HIS A 23 -20.68 -18.50 -3.11
C HIS A 23 -21.15 -17.06 -3.32
N ALA A 24 -20.58 -16.14 -2.55
CA ALA A 24 -20.72 -14.73 -2.85
C ALA A 24 -20.25 -14.55 -4.29
N GLU A 25 -21.09 -13.94 -5.14
CA GLU A 25 -20.69 -13.62 -6.50
C GLU A 25 -19.38 -12.83 -6.47
N PRO A 26 -18.49 -13.01 -7.47
CA PRO A 26 -17.28 -12.21 -7.58
C PRO A 26 -17.65 -10.72 -7.49
N ALA A 27 -17.10 -10.03 -6.50
CA ALA A 27 -17.35 -8.61 -6.33
C ALA A 27 -16.64 -7.86 -7.46
N ARG A 28 -17.37 -6.98 -8.16
CA ARG A 28 -16.81 -6.15 -9.23
C ARG A 28 -16.28 -4.84 -8.66
N PHE A 29 -15.06 -4.49 -9.06
CA PHE A 29 -14.39 -3.26 -8.68
C PHE A 29 -13.97 -2.49 -9.94
N THR A 30 -13.96 -1.16 -9.84
CA THR A 30 -13.47 -0.24 -10.89
C THR A 30 -12.17 0.47 -10.45
N GLY A 31 -11.50 -0.07 -9.44
CA GLY A 31 -10.25 0.46 -8.91
C GLY A 31 -9.72 -0.35 -7.74
N TYR A 32 -8.40 -0.35 -7.59
CA TYR A 32 -7.70 -1.12 -6.55
C TYR A 32 -7.94 -0.60 -5.14
N SER A 33 -8.09 0.72 -4.97
CA SER A 33 -8.32 1.31 -3.65
C SER A 33 -9.61 0.81 -3.00
N ASP A 34 -10.69 0.66 -3.77
CA ASP A 34 -11.97 0.16 -3.23
C ASP A 34 -11.91 -1.33 -2.94
N PHE A 35 -11.23 -2.09 -3.79
CA PHE A 35 -10.91 -3.49 -3.50
C PHE A 35 -10.15 -3.63 -2.17
N TYR A 36 -9.08 -2.86 -1.97
CA TYR A 36 -8.29 -2.93 -0.75
C TYR A 36 -9.06 -2.53 0.51
N ARG A 37 -9.92 -1.50 0.42
CA ARG A 37 -10.80 -1.12 1.54
C ARG A 37 -11.80 -2.22 1.89
N SER A 38 -12.25 -3.00 0.89
CA SER A 38 -13.21 -4.10 1.12
C SER A 38 -12.65 -5.28 1.92
N LEU A 39 -11.32 -5.35 2.13
CA LEU A 39 -10.66 -6.47 2.80
C LEU A 39 -10.78 -6.46 4.34
N GLY A 40 -11.14 -5.32 4.93
CA GLY A 40 -11.71 -5.27 6.28
C GLY A 40 -10.80 -4.96 7.47
N ASP A 41 -9.50 -4.66 7.28
CA ASP A 41 -8.66 -4.14 8.38
C ASP A 41 -7.44 -3.34 7.86
N PRO A 42 -7.66 -2.16 7.25
CA PRO A 42 -6.57 -1.38 6.69
C PRO A 42 -5.66 -0.83 7.79
N LEU A 43 -4.35 -0.81 7.50
CA LEU A 43 -3.35 -0.16 8.36
C LEU A 43 -3.50 1.36 8.34
N PHE A 44 -3.91 1.93 7.20
CA PHE A 44 -4.15 3.35 7.02
C PHE A 44 -5.62 3.59 6.66
N GLU A 45 -6.28 4.42 7.46
CA GLU A 45 -7.68 4.80 7.26
C GLU A 45 -7.79 6.23 6.71
N GLY A 46 -8.93 6.58 6.11
CA GLY A 46 -9.21 7.94 5.66
C GLY A 46 -8.60 8.30 4.31
N LYS A 47 -8.11 9.54 4.20
CA LYS A 47 -7.47 10.09 2.99
C LYS A 47 -6.04 10.49 3.33
N GLY A 48 -5.10 10.19 2.44
CA GLY A 48 -3.75 10.71 2.54
C GLY A 48 -3.67 12.21 2.25
N THR A 49 -2.59 12.83 2.69
CA THR A 49 -2.24 14.23 2.48
C THR A 49 -1.29 14.33 1.30
N ALA A 50 -1.66 15.08 0.27
CA ALA A 50 -0.75 15.38 -0.83
C ALA A 50 0.44 16.20 -0.32
N LEU A 51 1.64 15.86 -0.77
CA LEU A 51 2.85 16.63 -0.49
C LEU A 51 3.08 17.65 -1.60
N ASP A 52 3.73 18.75 -1.25
CA ASP A 52 4.18 19.77 -2.18
C ASP A 52 5.65 19.54 -2.57
N LYS A 53 6.02 19.90 -3.81
CA LYS A 53 7.39 19.76 -4.33
C LYS A 53 8.11 21.11 -4.47
N PRO A 54 8.59 21.75 -3.39
CA PRO A 54 9.47 22.90 -3.50
C PRO A 54 10.84 22.50 -4.05
N CYS A 55 11.48 23.42 -4.76
CA CYS A 55 12.81 23.26 -5.34
C CYS A 55 13.65 24.54 -5.17
N THR A 56 14.96 24.42 -5.06
CA THR A 56 15.89 25.55 -5.21
C THR A 56 16.25 25.78 -6.69
N ASP A 57 16.77 26.96 -7.02
CA ASP A 57 17.22 27.30 -8.38
C ASP A 57 18.64 26.81 -8.70
N ALA A 58 19.62 27.04 -7.80
CA ALA A 58 21.03 26.72 -8.06
C ALA A 58 21.84 26.41 -6.77
N PRO A 59 22.36 25.18 -6.59
CA PRO A 59 22.04 23.98 -7.36
C PRO A 59 20.55 23.64 -7.20
N ARG A 60 19.96 23.03 -8.22
CA ARG A 60 18.56 22.61 -8.17
C ARG A 60 18.41 21.40 -7.27
N GLU A 61 17.73 21.59 -6.15
CA GLU A 61 17.43 20.56 -5.16
C GLU A 61 15.92 20.59 -4.90
N CYS A 62 15.24 19.51 -5.27
CA CYS A 62 13.82 19.33 -5.00
C CYS A 62 13.62 18.32 -3.86
N LEU A 63 12.51 18.45 -3.14
CA LEU A 63 11.99 17.42 -2.25
C LEU A 63 10.47 17.47 -2.22
N TRP A 64 9.82 16.42 -1.73
CA TRP A 64 8.39 16.41 -1.45
C TRP A 64 8.17 16.64 0.04
N THR A 65 7.32 17.57 0.45
CA THR A 65 7.16 17.95 1.86
C THR A 65 5.75 18.39 2.22
N THR A 66 5.42 18.30 3.50
CA THR A 66 4.23 18.90 4.10
C THR A 66 4.42 20.35 4.54
N SER A 67 5.67 20.80 4.68
CA SER A 67 5.98 22.13 5.22
C SER A 67 7.31 22.70 4.72
N MET A 68 7.42 24.04 4.70
CA MET A 68 8.71 24.71 4.45
C MET A 68 9.72 24.48 5.57
N THR A 69 9.28 24.31 6.83
CA THR A 69 10.19 23.98 7.94
C THR A 69 10.98 22.70 7.67
N GLN A 70 10.35 21.68 7.09
CA GLN A 70 11.06 20.45 6.71
C GLN A 70 12.05 20.65 5.56
N ALA A 71 11.68 21.44 4.55
CA ALA A 71 12.58 21.77 3.44
C ALA A 71 13.85 22.47 3.96
N LEU A 72 13.68 23.49 4.80
CA LEU A 72 14.77 24.28 5.40
C LEU A 72 15.65 23.46 6.35
N ARG A 73 15.10 22.43 7.02
CA ARG A 73 15.92 21.48 7.81
C ARG A 73 16.86 20.66 6.94
N ARG A 74 16.45 20.37 5.71
CA ARG A 74 17.20 19.48 4.83
C ARG A 74 18.23 20.22 3.99
N TYR A 75 17.85 21.38 3.46
CA TYR A 75 18.70 22.19 2.59
C TYR A 75 18.68 23.63 3.09
N ASP A 76 19.85 24.10 3.52
CA ASP A 76 20.05 25.48 3.94
C ASP A 76 20.20 26.35 2.68
N ALA A 77 19.08 26.87 2.21
CA ALA A 77 18.98 27.66 1.00
C ALA A 77 18.10 28.90 1.24
N THR A 78 18.51 30.03 0.68
CA THR A 78 17.82 31.32 0.82
C THR A 78 16.63 31.44 -0.12
N ASP A 79 16.69 30.80 -1.29
CA ASP A 79 15.72 31.00 -2.37
C ASP A 79 15.07 29.67 -2.77
N TRP A 80 13.77 29.57 -2.47
CA TRP A 80 12.93 28.42 -2.79
C TRP A 80 11.87 28.79 -3.83
N ILE A 81 11.79 27.99 -4.89
CA ILE A 81 10.64 27.91 -5.77
C ILE A 81 9.65 26.96 -5.13
N VAL A 82 8.52 27.49 -4.69
CA VAL A 82 7.52 26.75 -3.94
C VAL A 82 6.22 26.66 -4.75
N PRO A 83 5.59 25.47 -4.86
CA PRO A 83 4.27 25.39 -5.46
C PRO A 83 3.23 26.00 -4.50
N GLY A 84 2.42 26.94 -5.01
CA GLY A 84 1.21 27.43 -4.36
C GLY A 84 1.36 27.82 -2.88
N THR A 85 0.49 27.25 -2.03
CA THR A 85 0.22 27.66 -0.63
C THR A 85 1.02 26.90 0.43
N LEU A 86 2.18 26.30 0.10
CA LEU A 86 2.96 25.53 1.08
C LEU A 86 3.30 26.40 2.29
N GLN A 87 2.80 25.98 3.45
CA GLN A 87 2.92 26.73 4.71
C GLN A 87 4.26 26.46 5.38
N MET A 88 4.63 27.33 6.34
CA MET A 88 5.81 27.12 7.17
C MET A 88 5.73 25.85 8.01
N ASN A 89 4.54 25.51 8.50
CA ASN A 89 4.27 24.33 9.31
C ASN A 89 3.24 23.45 8.59
N PRO A 90 3.22 22.13 8.84
CA PRO A 90 2.17 21.27 8.32
C PRO A 90 0.82 21.67 8.92
N ALA A 91 -0.27 21.30 8.26
CA ALA A 91 -1.62 21.45 8.80
C ALA A 91 -1.77 20.71 10.14
N ASP A 92 -2.63 21.24 11.02
CA ASP A 92 -2.89 20.61 12.32
C ASP A 92 -3.31 19.14 12.16
N GLY A 93 -2.64 18.25 12.89
CA GLY A 93 -2.88 16.81 12.82
C GLY A 93 -2.26 16.11 11.61
N ALA A 94 -1.62 16.82 10.68
CA ALA A 94 -0.82 16.23 9.61
C ALA A 94 0.61 15.94 10.09
N PRO A 95 1.22 14.84 9.63
CA PRO A 95 2.60 14.52 9.97
C PRO A 95 3.56 15.49 9.29
N ASP A 96 4.61 15.91 9.99
CA ASP A 96 5.66 16.73 9.40
C ASP A 96 6.66 15.84 8.65
N ILE A 97 6.54 15.78 7.32
CA ILE A 97 7.22 14.81 6.48
C ILE A 97 7.98 15.51 5.36
N ALA A 98 9.16 14.98 5.03
CA ALA A 98 9.82 15.24 3.77
C ALA A 98 10.35 13.95 3.12
N PHE A 99 10.41 13.93 1.79
CA PHE A 99 11.07 12.90 1.00
C PHE A 99 11.98 13.56 -0.03
N ASP A 100 13.29 13.40 0.17
CA ASP A 100 14.33 14.06 -0.64
C ASP A 100 14.90 13.16 -1.74
N GLY A 101 14.24 12.03 -2.01
CA GLY A 101 14.71 11.06 -2.98
C GLY A 101 15.71 10.04 -2.45
N GLN A 102 16.36 10.31 -1.31
CA GLN A 102 17.30 9.40 -0.67
C GLN A 102 16.78 8.84 0.66
N ALA A 103 15.90 9.58 1.32
CA ALA A 103 15.37 9.22 2.62
C ALA A 103 13.95 9.78 2.82
N LEU A 104 13.20 9.10 3.68
CA LEU A 104 12.01 9.63 4.31
C LEU A 104 12.41 10.34 5.61
N MET A 105 11.96 11.58 5.79
CA MET A 105 12.09 12.37 7.00
C MET A 105 10.72 12.41 7.69
N VAL A 106 10.67 12.12 8.99
CA VAL A 106 9.46 12.28 9.81
C VAL A 106 9.85 13.02 11.08
N GLY A 107 9.33 14.23 11.26
CA GLY A 107 9.78 15.15 12.30
C GLY A 107 11.26 15.47 12.15
N THR A 108 12.10 15.07 13.10
CA THR A 108 13.56 15.26 13.03
C THR A 108 14.33 14.00 12.63
N ARG A 109 13.64 12.86 12.52
CA ARG A 109 14.26 11.57 12.23
C ARG A 109 14.36 11.33 10.72
N ARG A 110 15.48 10.78 10.29
CA ARG A 110 15.80 10.46 8.89
C ARG A 110 15.90 8.95 8.69
N TRP A 111 15.21 8.44 7.69
CA TRP A 111 15.13 7.03 7.33
C TRP A 111 15.66 6.82 5.90
N PRO A 112 16.92 6.41 5.72
CA PRO A 112 17.52 6.25 4.40
C PRO A 112 16.92 5.07 3.61
N LEU A 113 16.60 5.28 2.34
CA LEU A 113 16.12 4.22 1.44
C LEU A 113 17.13 3.08 1.27
N ARG A 114 18.43 3.39 1.29
CA ARG A 114 19.49 2.38 1.20
C ARG A 114 19.46 1.36 2.35
N SER A 115 18.86 1.74 3.48
CA SER A 115 18.73 0.91 4.69
C SER A 115 17.33 0.33 4.84
N ALA A 116 16.43 0.58 3.88
CA ALA A 116 15.09 0.04 3.92
C ALA A 116 15.08 -1.47 3.73
N VAL A 117 14.19 -2.14 4.45
CA VAL A 117 13.87 -3.56 4.25
C VAL A 117 13.13 -3.68 2.91
N ARG A 118 13.71 -4.45 1.99
CA ARG A 118 13.17 -4.62 0.65
C ARG A 118 12.19 -5.78 0.63
N LEU A 119 10.92 -5.46 0.46
CA LEU A 119 9.84 -6.43 0.29
C LEU A 119 9.41 -6.58 -1.17
N ALA A 120 9.88 -5.67 -2.04
CA ALA A 120 9.69 -5.76 -3.47
C ALA A 120 10.54 -6.88 -4.11
N PRO A 121 10.10 -7.44 -5.25
CA PRO A 121 10.90 -8.38 -6.04
C PRO A 121 12.27 -7.81 -6.44
N PRO A 122 13.32 -8.64 -6.59
CA PRO A 122 14.69 -8.17 -6.87
C PRO A 122 14.85 -7.37 -8.16
N ASN A 123 14.01 -7.61 -9.16
CA ASN A 123 14.00 -6.91 -10.44
C ASN A 123 13.35 -5.51 -10.35
N TRP A 124 12.76 -5.17 -9.21
CA TRP A 124 12.21 -3.84 -8.99
C TRP A 124 13.27 -2.92 -8.36
N PRO A 125 13.50 -1.71 -8.91
CA PRO A 125 14.42 -0.73 -8.34
C PRO A 125 13.83 -0.16 -7.05
N SER A 126 13.87 -0.96 -5.99
CA SER A 126 13.39 -0.63 -4.65
C SER A 126 14.58 -0.28 -3.77
N GLY A 127 14.52 0.82 -3.01
CA GLY A 127 15.61 1.21 -2.10
C GLY A 127 16.85 1.82 -2.79
N THR A 128 16.76 2.12 -4.08
CA THR A 128 17.69 3.02 -4.79
C THR A 128 17.25 4.47 -4.61
N PRO A 129 18.15 5.46 -4.68
CA PRO A 129 17.75 6.86 -4.76
C PRO A 129 16.78 7.10 -5.91
N ILE A 130 15.84 8.01 -5.68
CA ILE A 130 14.80 8.42 -6.60
C ILE A 130 14.93 9.90 -6.76
N ASP A 131 15.08 10.39 -7.99
CA ASP A 131 15.05 11.84 -8.20
C ASP A 131 13.63 12.36 -7.87
N PRO A 132 13.47 13.29 -6.90
CA PRO A 132 12.18 13.86 -6.57
C PRO A 132 11.46 14.50 -7.77
N GLU A 133 12.19 14.94 -8.79
CA GLU A 133 11.60 15.51 -10.01
C GLU A 133 10.97 14.47 -10.93
N ASN A 134 11.38 13.20 -10.83
CA ASN A 134 10.79 12.10 -11.60
C ASN A 134 9.46 11.62 -11.01
N LEU A 135 9.05 12.14 -9.86
CA LEU A 135 7.76 11.85 -9.27
C LEU A 135 6.73 12.90 -9.76
N ALA A 136 5.58 12.42 -10.19
CA ALA A 136 4.45 13.25 -10.59
C ALA A 136 3.69 13.74 -9.36
N ASN A 137 3.43 12.83 -8.40
CA ASN A 137 2.67 13.11 -7.18
C ASN A 137 3.23 12.26 -6.02
N VAL A 138 3.17 12.80 -4.81
CA VAL A 138 3.44 12.05 -3.58
C VAL A 138 2.33 12.31 -2.57
N THR A 139 1.79 11.25 -1.97
CA THR A 139 0.76 11.32 -0.94
C THR A 139 1.24 10.61 0.32
N ALA A 140 1.17 11.30 1.46
CA ALA A 140 1.50 10.75 2.76
C ALA A 140 0.26 10.26 3.51
N TRP A 141 0.38 9.12 4.16
CA TRP A 141 -0.64 8.49 4.98
C TRP A 141 -0.09 8.27 6.38
N GLN A 142 -0.92 8.42 7.41
CA GLN A 142 -0.51 8.24 8.80
C GLN A 142 -1.53 7.42 9.58
N HIS A 143 -1.03 6.54 10.44
CA HIS A 143 -1.81 5.91 11.50
C HIS A 143 -0.93 5.68 12.72
N GLY A 144 -1.24 6.35 13.83
CA GLY A 144 -0.37 6.37 15.01
C GLY A 144 1.04 6.89 14.65
N THR A 145 2.06 6.06 14.88
CA THR A 145 3.46 6.35 14.51
C THR A 145 3.85 5.85 13.12
N SER A 146 2.98 5.10 12.45
CA SER A 146 3.24 4.59 11.11
C SER A 146 3.00 5.68 10.08
N VAL A 147 3.90 5.79 9.12
CA VAL A 147 3.83 6.73 7.99
C VAL A 147 4.03 5.95 6.71
N CYS A 148 3.22 6.21 5.69
CA CYS A 148 3.36 5.57 4.40
C CYS A 148 3.29 6.61 3.28
N LEU A 149 4.15 6.44 2.27
CA LEU A 149 4.17 7.29 1.07
C LEU A 149 3.72 6.50 -0.14
N ASP A 150 2.72 7.03 -0.84
CA ASP A 150 2.35 6.65 -2.20
C ASP A 150 3.02 7.61 -3.18
N MET A 151 3.92 7.11 -4.01
CA MET A 151 4.72 7.89 -4.95
C MET A 151 4.45 7.45 -6.38
N GLN A 152 3.93 8.36 -7.21
CA GLN A 152 3.66 8.12 -8.62
C GLN A 152 4.78 8.71 -9.47
N TYR A 153 5.34 7.93 -10.39
CA TYR A 153 6.34 8.44 -11.34
C TYR A 153 5.68 9.23 -12.47
N VAL A 154 6.41 10.22 -13.00
CA VAL A 154 6.12 10.77 -14.33
C VAL A 154 6.38 9.66 -15.35
N SER A 155 5.30 9.09 -15.89
CA SER A 155 5.41 7.97 -16.83
C SER A 155 4.24 7.96 -17.81
N SER A 156 4.47 7.44 -19.01
CA SER A 156 3.46 7.21 -20.04
C SER A 156 3.15 5.72 -20.18
N GLY A 157 1.97 5.41 -20.73
CA GLY A 157 1.56 4.03 -20.99
C GLY A 157 1.45 3.19 -19.72
N LYS A 158 2.09 2.02 -19.70
CA LYS A 158 1.96 1.05 -18.59
C LYS A 158 2.71 1.45 -17.33
N GLY A 159 3.72 2.30 -17.43
CA GLY A 159 4.50 2.74 -16.27
C GLY A 159 3.67 3.58 -15.29
N GLY A 160 2.63 4.28 -15.76
CA GLY A 160 1.69 5.03 -14.92
C GLY A 160 0.76 4.14 -14.07
N ARG A 161 0.80 2.81 -14.23
CA ARG A 161 0.02 1.86 -13.41
C ARG A 161 0.69 1.61 -12.06
N TYR A 162 1.98 1.92 -11.94
CA TYR A 162 2.79 1.61 -10.78
C TYR A 162 2.87 2.80 -9.84
N THR A 163 2.59 2.52 -8.57
CA THR A 163 2.91 3.42 -7.47
C THR A 163 4.00 2.74 -6.65
N LEU A 164 5.03 3.50 -6.33
CA LEU A 164 6.05 3.08 -5.37
C LEU A 164 5.51 3.38 -3.97
N VAL A 165 5.60 2.39 -3.09
CA VAL A 165 5.17 2.54 -1.71
C VAL A 165 6.34 2.34 -0.76
N VAL A 166 6.50 3.32 0.13
CA VAL A 166 7.43 3.26 1.25
C VAL A 166 6.64 3.34 2.55
N LEU A 167 6.92 2.42 3.47
CA LEU A 167 6.25 2.34 4.77
C LEU A 167 7.28 2.48 5.88
N LEU A 168 7.10 3.48 6.74
CA LEU A 168 7.72 3.53 8.06
C LEU A 168 6.76 2.91 9.07
N GLN A 169 7.18 1.82 9.71
CA GLN A 169 6.43 1.17 10.79
C GLN A 169 7.39 0.66 11.85
N GLY A 170 7.10 0.99 13.12
CA GLY A 170 8.06 0.78 14.21
C GLY A 170 9.36 1.51 13.94
N GLU A 171 10.48 0.81 14.05
CA GLU A 171 11.84 1.34 13.79
C GLU A 171 12.39 0.89 12.43
N HIS A 172 11.52 0.63 11.46
CA HIS A 172 11.93 0.15 10.14
C HIS A 172 11.24 0.90 8.99
N LEU A 173 12.04 1.19 7.97
CA LEU A 173 11.55 1.63 6.67
C LEU A 173 11.46 0.41 5.74
N TYR A 174 10.36 0.28 5.01
CA TYR A 174 10.10 -0.80 4.08
C TYR A 174 9.84 -0.24 2.68
N THR A 175 10.33 -0.93 1.65
CA THR A 175 9.97 -0.69 0.24
C THR A 175 9.11 -1.85 -0.26
N LEU A 176 7.90 -1.56 -0.72
CA LEU A 176 6.91 -2.59 -1.07
C LEU A 176 6.90 -2.93 -2.56
N PRO A 177 6.35 -4.11 -2.95
CA PRO A 177 6.22 -4.50 -4.34
C PRO A 177 5.40 -3.53 -5.19
N PRO A 178 5.73 -3.42 -6.49
CA PRO A 178 4.86 -2.80 -7.46
C PRO A 178 3.70 -3.73 -7.81
N LEU A 179 2.56 -3.12 -8.12
CA LEU A 179 1.69 -3.47 -9.25
C LEU A 179 0.41 -2.67 -9.15
N PHE A 180 -0.08 -2.42 -7.92
CA PHE A 180 -1.09 -1.41 -7.58
C PHE A 180 -0.94 -1.00 -6.10
N GLY A 181 0.30 -0.96 -5.61
CA GLY A 181 0.60 -0.67 -4.21
C GLY A 181 0.21 0.76 -3.87
N SER A 182 -0.75 0.93 -2.97
CA SER A 182 -1.03 2.17 -2.26
C SER A 182 -1.00 1.87 -0.75
N CYS A 183 -0.79 2.87 0.08
CA CYS A 183 -0.88 2.74 1.53
C CYS A 183 -2.23 2.17 1.99
N VAL A 184 -3.31 2.38 1.23
CA VAL A 184 -4.64 1.77 1.47
C VAL A 184 -4.62 0.24 1.33
N ALA A 185 -3.67 -0.30 0.55
CA ALA A 185 -3.53 -1.73 0.35
C ALA A 185 -3.01 -2.48 1.57
N LEU A 186 -2.33 -1.77 2.48
CA LEU A 186 -1.72 -2.35 3.67
C LEU A 186 -2.79 -2.69 4.70
N GLN A 187 -2.72 -3.91 5.24
CA GLN A 187 -3.65 -4.37 6.27
C GLN A 187 -2.89 -4.57 7.58
N LYS A 188 -3.57 -4.37 8.72
CA LYS A 188 -3.01 -4.68 10.02
C LYS A 188 -2.75 -6.18 10.12
N ALA A 189 -1.73 -6.56 10.89
CA ALA A 189 -1.47 -7.94 11.24
C ALA A 189 -1.11 -8.06 12.73
N ALA A 190 -1.16 -9.28 13.27
CA ALA A 190 -0.85 -9.53 14.68
C ALA A 190 0.55 -9.03 15.07
N GLY A 191 0.72 -8.68 16.35
CA GLY A 191 2.02 -8.31 16.91
C GLY A 191 2.61 -6.99 16.39
N ASN A 192 1.76 -5.98 16.14
CA ASN A 192 2.13 -4.70 15.49
C ASN A 192 2.73 -4.86 14.08
N GLY A 193 2.50 -6.01 13.44
CA GLY A 193 2.91 -6.26 12.06
C GLY A 193 1.95 -5.64 11.05
N PHE A 194 2.25 -5.88 9.78
CA PHE A 194 1.38 -5.56 8.66
C PHE A 194 1.41 -6.68 7.63
N SER A 195 0.41 -6.68 6.76
CA SER A 195 0.44 -7.46 5.52
C SER A 195 0.26 -6.55 4.30
N TYR A 196 0.86 -6.96 3.19
CA TYR A 196 0.92 -6.18 1.96
C TYR A 196 0.65 -7.08 0.75
N PRO A 197 0.09 -6.54 -0.35
CA PRO A 197 -0.12 -7.31 -1.56
C PRO A 197 1.19 -7.53 -2.33
N SER A 198 1.37 -8.76 -2.79
CA SER A 198 2.37 -9.15 -3.77
C SER A 198 1.64 -9.75 -4.96
N ASN A 199 1.77 -9.12 -6.11
CA ASN A 199 0.93 -9.40 -7.27
C ASN A 199 1.68 -10.22 -8.32
N THR A 200 0.96 -11.05 -9.06
CA THR A 200 1.47 -11.82 -10.20
C THR A 200 0.47 -11.75 -11.34
N TYR A 201 0.92 -11.34 -12.53
CA TYR A 201 0.08 -11.35 -13.74
C TYR A 201 -0.33 -12.77 -14.14
N LEU A 202 -1.59 -12.90 -14.55
CA LEU A 202 -2.17 -14.15 -15.03
C LEU A 202 -2.44 -14.09 -16.53
N GLY A 203 -2.21 -15.20 -17.22
CA GLY A 203 -2.50 -15.35 -18.65
C GLY A 203 -1.23 -15.37 -19.52
N PRO A 204 -1.36 -15.77 -20.79
CA PRO A 204 -0.21 -16.01 -21.67
C PRO A 204 0.55 -14.73 -22.03
N GLY A 205 -0.14 -13.59 -22.03
CA GLY A 205 0.47 -12.29 -22.27
C GLY A 205 1.17 -11.68 -21.05
N MET A 206 1.09 -12.28 -19.86
CA MET A 206 1.68 -11.72 -18.63
C MET A 206 1.31 -10.22 -18.47
N GLU A 207 2.28 -9.34 -18.20
CA GLU A 207 2.06 -7.88 -18.12
C GLU A 207 1.62 -7.25 -19.46
N THR A 208 1.92 -7.89 -20.60
CA THR A 208 1.63 -7.30 -21.92
C THR A 208 0.14 -7.41 -22.27
N ASP A 209 -0.48 -8.54 -21.97
CA ASP A 209 -1.92 -8.83 -22.13
C ASP A 209 -2.41 -9.73 -20.97
N PRO A 210 -2.61 -9.15 -19.77
CA PRO A 210 -3.04 -9.93 -18.62
C PRO A 210 -4.52 -10.27 -18.70
N SER A 211 -4.84 -11.53 -18.37
CA SER A 211 -6.22 -11.96 -18.11
C SER A 211 -6.68 -11.64 -16.67
N GLY A 212 -5.74 -11.25 -15.81
CA GLY A 212 -6.00 -10.97 -14.40
C GLY A 212 -4.73 -10.87 -13.57
N LEU A 213 -4.92 -10.88 -12.25
CA LEU A 213 -3.87 -10.91 -11.23
C LEU A 213 -4.16 -11.97 -10.19
N GLN A 214 -3.11 -12.64 -9.73
CA GLN A 214 -3.09 -13.25 -8.41
C GLN A 214 -2.50 -12.23 -7.43
N VAL A 215 -3.19 -11.99 -6.32
CA VAL A 215 -2.76 -11.07 -5.26
C VAL A 215 -2.54 -11.88 -3.98
N ASP A 216 -1.28 -12.08 -3.61
CA ASP A 216 -0.89 -12.74 -2.37
C ASP A 216 -0.63 -11.69 -1.29
N TYR A 217 -1.40 -11.72 -0.22
CA TYR A 217 -1.13 -10.90 0.96
C TYR A 217 -0.06 -11.59 1.80
N LEU A 218 1.12 -10.98 1.88
CA LEU A 218 2.25 -11.46 2.66
C LEU A 218 2.42 -10.65 3.94
N LEU A 219 2.84 -11.29 5.03
CA LEU A 219 3.26 -10.60 6.25
C LEU A 219 4.55 -9.82 6.01
N SER A 220 4.88 -8.90 6.93
CA SER A 220 6.10 -8.09 6.94
C SER A 220 7.42 -8.88 6.94
N ASP A 221 7.39 -10.20 7.10
CA ASP A 221 8.53 -11.11 6.92
C ASP A 221 8.85 -11.41 5.43
N GLY A 222 7.96 -10.96 4.54
CA GLY A 222 8.03 -11.14 3.08
C GLY A 222 7.85 -12.57 2.59
N LYS A 223 7.40 -13.49 3.44
CA LYS A 223 7.34 -14.93 3.15
C LYS A 223 5.99 -15.54 3.47
N THR A 224 5.42 -15.17 4.61
CA THR A 224 4.20 -15.82 5.13
C THR A 224 2.98 -15.25 4.44
N ARG A 225 2.29 -16.05 3.62
CA ARG A 225 1.04 -15.67 2.97
C ARG A 225 -0.15 -15.86 3.90
N VAL A 226 -0.96 -14.80 4.09
CA VAL A 226 -2.16 -14.81 4.94
C VAL A 226 -3.47 -14.80 4.15
N ALA A 227 -3.44 -14.36 2.90
CA ALA A 227 -4.57 -14.45 1.99
C ALA A 227 -4.12 -14.48 0.53
N ARG A 228 -5.00 -15.00 -0.34
CA ARG A 228 -4.84 -14.98 -1.79
C ARG A 228 -6.15 -14.55 -2.44
N TYR A 229 -6.04 -13.67 -3.42
CA TYR A 229 -7.15 -13.24 -4.25
C TYR A 229 -6.83 -13.45 -5.73
N LEU A 230 -7.85 -13.77 -6.51
CA LEU A 230 -7.79 -13.77 -7.97
C LEU A 230 -8.65 -12.62 -8.47
N LEU A 231 -8.01 -11.70 -9.17
CA LEU A 231 -8.64 -10.60 -9.88
C LEU A 231 -8.73 -10.99 -11.35
N ARG A 232 -9.92 -11.14 -11.89
CA ARG A 232 -10.14 -11.40 -13.31
C ARG A 232 -10.45 -10.08 -14.01
N PHE A 233 -9.83 -9.85 -15.16
CA PHE A 233 -10.10 -8.67 -16.00
C PHE A 233 -11.14 -9.03 -17.06
N PRO A 234 -12.39 -8.51 -16.97
CA PRO A 234 -13.41 -8.77 -17.98
C PRO A 234 -13.03 -8.17 -19.34
N ASP A 235 -12.39 -7.00 -19.30
CA ASP A 235 -11.75 -6.36 -20.44
C ASP A 235 -10.23 -6.36 -20.22
N ARG A 236 -9.47 -7.05 -21.08
CA ARG A 236 -8.00 -7.13 -20.96
C ARG A 236 -7.30 -5.80 -21.25
N GLY A 237 -7.98 -4.86 -21.92
CA GLY A 237 -7.49 -3.51 -22.15
C GLY A 237 -7.51 -2.63 -20.89
N ASP A 238 -8.36 -2.97 -19.92
CA ASP A 238 -8.56 -2.20 -18.69
C ASP A 238 -8.27 -3.03 -17.42
N PRO A 239 -7.02 -2.98 -16.89
CA PRO A 239 -6.67 -3.69 -15.67
C PRO A 239 -7.20 -3.03 -14.39
N PHE A 240 -7.96 -1.93 -14.48
CA PHE A 240 -8.55 -1.25 -13.31
C PHE A 240 -9.98 -1.73 -13.03
N THR A 241 -10.66 -2.32 -14.01
CA THR A 241 -11.95 -2.96 -13.83
C THR A 241 -11.78 -4.47 -13.69
N PHE A 242 -12.18 -5.03 -12.55
CA PHE A 242 -11.95 -6.45 -12.26
C PHE A 242 -13.00 -7.09 -11.37
N GLU A 243 -13.14 -8.40 -11.50
CA GLU A 243 -13.91 -9.27 -10.61
C GLU A 243 -12.94 -9.91 -9.60
N ALA A 244 -13.14 -9.70 -8.31
CA ALA A 244 -12.29 -10.26 -7.26
C ALA A 244 -12.94 -11.49 -6.61
N SER A 245 -12.13 -12.52 -6.41
CA SER A 245 -12.53 -13.71 -5.64
C SER A 245 -11.41 -14.10 -4.67
N ARG A 246 -11.77 -14.52 -3.47
CA ARG A 246 -10.80 -15.04 -2.49
C ARG A 246 -10.56 -16.52 -2.75
N VAL A 247 -9.29 -16.92 -2.81
CA VAL A 247 -8.92 -18.35 -2.88
C VAL A 247 -8.92 -18.91 -1.48
N ARG A 248 -9.62 -20.04 -1.30
CA ARG A 248 -9.66 -20.78 -0.05
C ARG A 248 -8.38 -21.57 0.18
#